data_AF-A0A2H3MKE1-F1
#
_entry.id   AF-A0A2H3MKE1-F1
#
_cell.length_a   1.000
_cell.length_b   1.000
_cell.length_c   1.000
_cell.angle_alpha   90.00
_cell.angle_beta   90.00
_cell.angle_gamma   90.00
#
_symmetry.space_group_name_H-M   'P 1'
#
loop_
_entity.id
_entity.type
_entity.pdbx_description
1 polymer ?
#
loop_
_entity_poly.entity_id
_entity_poly.type
_entity_poly.pdbx_seq_one_letter_code
_entity_poly.pdbx_strand_id
1 'polypeptide(L)'
;MSETKNITVPEINKTVEQMLIKGRWLDALDFWINNTDSLVLIRWLAQFISQLSPEEDSLLLQSIVRWKEGDDEQRWEIFRHAESVGFSTQTGALGVSLFVSQGSLSPAPYDPVYAPSCSEKKIIYGILMHQSNKYYDAPDEGVFFLFRHWCNSHS
;
A
#
# COMPACT_ATOMS: atom_id res chain seq x y z
N MET A 1 -10.85 -22.81 13.74
CA MET A 1 -10.69 -22.26 12.38
C MET A 1 -11.86 -21.33 12.14
N SER A 2 -11.67 -20.02 12.29
CA SER A 2 -12.71 -19.08 11.86
C SER A 2 -12.67 -19.03 10.34
N GLU A 3 -13.80 -19.34 9.71
CA GLU A 3 -14.00 -19.07 8.28
C GLU A 3 -13.74 -17.58 8.04
N THR A 4 -12.63 -17.26 7.40
CA THR A 4 -12.38 -15.91 6.91
C THR A 4 -13.42 -15.69 5.81
N LYS A 5 -14.53 -15.01 6.14
CA LYS A 5 -15.46 -14.52 5.11
C LYS A 5 -14.63 -13.72 4.12
N ASN A 6 -14.62 -14.14 2.85
CA ASN A 6 -14.08 -13.34 1.77
C ASN A 6 -15.00 -12.13 1.59
N ILE A 7 -14.69 -11.04 2.29
CA ILE A 7 -15.38 -9.76 2.13
C ILE A 7 -14.97 -9.20 0.77
N THR A 8 -15.96 -8.83 -0.05
CA THR A 8 -15.71 -8.29 -1.38
C THR A 8 -15.29 -6.82 -1.32
N VAL A 9 -14.58 -6.32 -2.34
CA VAL A 9 -14.18 -4.89 -2.41
C VAL A 9 -15.39 -3.94 -2.23
N PRO A 10 -16.56 -4.16 -2.84
CA PRO A 10 -17.74 -3.32 -2.59
C PRO A 10 -18.22 -3.33 -1.14
N GLU A 11 -18.17 -4.49 -0.47
CA GLU A 11 -18.55 -4.60 0.95
C GLU A 11 -17.54 -3.87 1.85
N ILE A 12 -16.23 -4.03 1.58
CA ILE A 12 -15.17 -3.30 2.26
C ILE A 12 -15.41 -1.80 2.10
N ASN A 13 -15.62 -1.34 0.86
CA ASN A 13 -15.79 0.07 0.56
C ASN A 13 -16.99 0.67 1.30
N LYS A 14 -18.12 -0.04 1.31
CA LYS A 14 -19.32 0.37 2.05
C LYS A 14 -19.06 0.47 3.55
N THR A 15 -18.33 -0.48 4.14
CA THR A 15 -18.01 -0.43 5.58
C THR A 15 -17.10 0.74 5.92
N VAL A 16 -16.05 0.97 5.11
CA VAL A 16 -15.12 2.09 5.30
C VAL A 16 -15.87 3.43 5.19
N GLU A 17 -16.70 3.61 4.17
CA GLU A 17 -17.52 4.81 3.99
C GLU A 17 -18.42 5.09 5.20
N GLN A 18 -19.09 4.06 5.74
CA GLN A 18 -19.93 4.20 6.92
C GLN A 18 -19.14 4.56 8.19
N MET A 19 -17.90 4.09 8.32
CA MET A 19 -17.03 4.48 9.43
C MET A 19 -16.59 5.95 9.30
N LEU A 20 -16.23 6.38 8.09
CA LEU A 20 -15.84 7.76 7.81
C LEU A 20 -16.98 8.75 8.07
N ILE A 21 -18.21 8.45 7.62
CA ILE A 21 -19.40 9.29 7.90
C ILE A 21 -19.65 9.45 9.41
N LYS A 22 -19.28 8.44 10.21
CA LYS A 22 -19.43 8.45 11.67
C LYS A 22 -18.22 9.08 12.40
N GLY A 23 -17.27 9.68 11.68
CA GLY A 23 -16.06 10.27 12.24
C GLY A 23 -15.05 9.24 12.78
N ARG A 24 -15.24 7.95 12.50
CA ARG A 24 -14.36 6.86 12.95
C ARG A 24 -13.23 6.61 11.94
N TRP A 25 -12.48 7.65 11.59
CA TRP A 25 -11.53 7.61 10.48
C TRP A 25 -10.32 6.69 10.73
N LEU A 26 -9.84 6.60 11.98
CA LEU A 26 -8.77 5.65 12.34
C LEU A 26 -9.23 4.19 12.16
N ASP A 27 -10.41 3.87 12.69
CA ASP A 27 -11.01 2.54 12.51
C ASP A 27 -11.27 2.24 11.04
N ALA A 28 -11.66 3.25 10.26
CA ALA A 28 -11.88 3.12 8.82
C ALA A 28 -10.58 2.77 8.08
N LEU A 29 -9.47 3.45 8.42
CA LEU A 29 -8.15 3.20 7.85
C LEU A 29 -7.65 1.79 8.21
N ASP A 30 -7.75 1.41 9.49
CA ASP A 30 -7.38 0.08 9.96
C ASP A 30 -8.21 -1.01 9.29
N PHE A 31 -9.53 -0.81 9.19
CA PHE A 31 -10.42 -1.77 8.54
C PHE A 31 -10.09 -1.91 7.05
N TRP A 32 -9.85 -0.79 6.35
CA TRP A 32 -9.52 -0.79 4.93
C TRP A 32 -8.24 -1.58 4.64
N ILE A 33 -7.16 -1.30 5.36
CA ILE A 33 -5.85 -1.95 5.16
C ILE A 33 -5.92 -3.45 5.51
N ASN A 34 -6.63 -3.79 6.58
CA ASN A 34 -6.65 -5.18 7.03
C ASN A 34 -7.50 -6.10 6.15
N ASN A 35 -8.51 -5.56 5.47
CA ASN A 35 -9.44 -6.33 4.65
C ASN A 35 -9.16 -6.23 3.14
N THR A 36 -8.22 -5.40 2.70
CA THR A 36 -7.82 -5.31 1.29
C THR A 36 -6.53 -6.10 1.06
N ASP A 37 -6.42 -6.72 -0.12
CA ASP A 37 -5.18 -7.35 -0.56
C ASP A 37 -4.02 -6.34 -0.61
N SER A 38 -2.89 -6.70 -0.01
CA SER A 38 -1.74 -5.80 0.11
C SER A 38 -1.17 -5.42 -1.26
N LEU A 39 -1.13 -6.34 -2.23
CA LEU A 39 -0.61 -6.02 -3.57
C LEU A 39 -1.53 -5.05 -4.31
N VAL A 40 -2.85 -5.20 -4.16
CA VAL A 40 -3.82 -4.26 -4.74
C VAL A 40 -3.61 -2.86 -4.14
N LEU A 41 -3.48 -2.75 -2.81
CA LEU A 41 -3.19 -1.47 -2.14
C LEU A 41 -1.85 -0.86 -2.57
N ILE A 42 -0.80 -1.69 -2.67
CA ILE A 42 0.54 -1.22 -3.07
C ILE A 42 0.52 -0.67 -4.49
N ARG A 43 -0.10 -1.38 -5.44
CA ARG A 43 -0.21 -0.92 -6.83
C ARG A 43 -1.04 0.35 -6.96
N TRP A 44 -2.16 0.42 -6.25
CA TRP A 44 -2.99 1.62 -6.22
C TRP A 44 -2.23 2.82 -5.65
N LEU A 45 -1.54 2.65 -4.51
CA LEU A 45 -0.71 3.70 -3.92
C LEU A 45 0.37 4.17 -4.90
N ALA A 46 1.01 3.24 -5.62
CA ALA A 46 2.03 3.60 -6.59
C ALA A 46 1.46 4.48 -7.71
N GLN A 47 0.29 4.11 -8.25
CA GLN A 47 -0.42 4.91 -9.26
C GLN A 47 -0.85 6.27 -8.72
N PHE A 48 -1.41 6.30 -7.51
CA PHE A 48 -1.87 7.52 -6.86
C PHE A 48 -0.73 8.51 -6.62
N ILE A 49 0.40 8.04 -6.09
CA ILE A 49 1.58 8.89 -5.85
C ILE A 49 2.16 9.44 -7.16
N SER A 50 2.27 8.60 -8.20
CA SER A 50 2.73 9.03 -9.53
C SER A 50 1.84 10.13 -10.12
N GLN A 51 0.52 10.05 -9.94
CA GLN A 51 -0.41 11.06 -10.47
C GLN A 51 -0.31 12.42 -9.75
N LEU A 52 0.04 12.42 -8.47
CA LEU A 52 0.17 13.64 -7.68
C LEU A 52 1.51 14.37 -7.87
N SER A 53 2.53 13.69 -8.36
CA SER A 53 3.84 14.30 -8.66
C SER A 53 4.36 13.82 -10.03
N PRO A 54 3.75 14.26 -11.14
CA PRO A 54 4.13 13.81 -12.49
C PRO A 54 5.55 14.21 -12.89
N GLU A 55 6.06 15.30 -12.33
CA GLU A 55 7.42 15.78 -12.57
C GLU A 55 8.48 14.89 -11.87
N GLU A 56 8.06 14.13 -10.86
CA GLU A 56 8.86 13.15 -10.13
C GLU A 56 8.41 11.71 -10.43
N ASP A 57 7.80 11.45 -11.61
CA ASP A 57 7.26 10.14 -11.95
C ASP A 57 8.39 9.09 -11.92
N SER A 58 8.51 8.47 -10.76
CA SER A 58 9.69 7.71 -10.40
C SER A 58 9.62 6.40 -11.16
N LEU A 59 10.70 6.09 -11.89
CA LEU A 59 10.90 4.77 -12.50
C LEU A 59 10.59 3.63 -11.51
N LEU A 60 10.81 3.84 -10.21
CA LEU A 60 10.43 2.91 -9.15
C LEU A 60 8.92 2.68 -9.04
N LEU A 61 8.09 3.74 -9.03
CA LEU A 61 6.64 3.61 -8.98
C LEU A 61 6.10 2.87 -10.21
N GLN A 62 6.63 3.17 -11.40
CA GLN A 62 6.26 2.46 -12.62
C GLN A 62 6.63 0.97 -12.55
N SER A 63 7.80 0.64 -12.01
CA SER A 63 8.21 -0.75 -11.80
C SER A 63 7.30 -1.48 -10.81
N ILE A 64 6.89 -0.84 -9.71
CA ILE A 64 5.94 -1.42 -8.75
C ILE A 64 4.59 -1.72 -9.42
N VAL A 65 4.06 -0.79 -10.22
CA VAL A 65 2.78 -0.98 -10.93
C VAL A 65 2.85 -2.14 -11.93
N ARG A 66 3.97 -2.27 -12.65
CA ARG A 66 4.16 -3.28 -13.70
C ARG A 66 4.61 -4.65 -13.18
N TRP A 67 5.03 -4.73 -11.92
CA TRP A 67 5.55 -5.96 -11.33
C TRP A 67 4.52 -7.09 -11.37
N LYS A 68 4.98 -8.26 -11.79
CA LYS A 68 4.16 -9.48 -11.92
C LYS A 68 4.44 -10.41 -10.74
N GLU A 69 3.38 -10.95 -10.17
CA GLU A 69 3.49 -11.88 -9.06
C GLU A 69 4.33 -13.10 -9.46
N GLY A 70 5.29 -13.46 -8.62
CA GLY A 70 6.27 -14.52 -8.87
C GLY A 70 7.54 -14.09 -9.61
N ASP A 71 7.63 -12.85 -10.11
CA ASP A 71 8.86 -12.31 -10.70
C ASP A 71 9.84 -11.85 -9.60
N ASP A 72 10.60 -12.81 -9.05
CA ASP A 72 11.50 -12.55 -7.93
C ASP A 72 12.68 -11.64 -8.31
N GLU A 73 13.18 -11.77 -9.53
CA GLU A 73 14.29 -10.94 -10.03
C GLU A 73 13.88 -9.46 -10.05
N GLN A 74 12.72 -9.16 -10.64
CA GLN A 74 12.20 -7.80 -10.66
C GLN A 74 11.82 -7.30 -9.25
N ARG A 75 11.35 -8.19 -8.35
CA ARG A 75 11.08 -7.85 -6.95
C ARG A 75 12.34 -7.34 -6.24
N TRP A 76 13.47 -8.01 -6.45
CA TRP A 76 14.77 -7.58 -5.92
C TRP A 76 15.30 -6.31 -6.57
N GLU A 77 15.09 -6.11 -7.88
CA GLU A 77 15.42 -4.84 -8.55
C GLU A 77 14.67 -3.65 -7.97
N ILE A 78 13.36 -3.81 -7.74
CA ILE A 78 12.51 -2.81 -7.09
C ILE A 78 13.04 -2.48 -5.69
N PHE A 79 13.42 -3.50 -4.91
CA PHE A 79 13.98 -3.28 -3.57
C PHE A 79 15.30 -2.50 -3.60
N ARG A 80 16.24 -2.85 -4.49
CA ARG A 80 17.50 -2.11 -4.66
C ARG A 80 17.29 -0.67 -5.11
N HIS A 81 16.33 -0.44 -5.99
CA HIS A 81 15.98 0.91 -6.42
C HIS A 81 15.34 1.70 -5.26
N ALA A 82 14.47 1.07 -4.47
CA ALA A 82 13.90 1.67 -3.26
C ALA A 82 14.98 2.04 -2.23
N GLU A 83 16.04 1.24 -2.12
CA GLU A 83 17.21 1.57 -1.28
C GLU A 83 17.91 2.83 -1.78
N SER A 84 18.15 2.95 -3.09
CA SER A 84 18.80 4.13 -3.67
C SER A 84 17.99 5.42 -3.55
N VAL A 85 16.65 5.32 -3.59
CA VAL A 85 15.74 6.46 -3.36
C VAL A 85 15.64 6.79 -1.87
N GLY A 86 15.90 5.81 -1.00
CA GLY A 86 15.87 5.92 0.45
C GLY A 86 14.55 5.41 1.04
N PHE A 87 14.64 4.45 1.97
CA PHE A 87 13.47 3.82 2.58
C PHE A 87 12.62 4.74 3.46
N SER A 88 13.13 5.91 3.84
CA SER A 88 12.36 6.93 4.57
C SER A 88 11.45 7.76 3.66
N THR A 89 11.61 7.68 2.34
CA THR A 89 10.71 8.32 1.38
C THR A 89 9.46 7.47 1.19
N GLN A 90 8.33 8.07 0.77
CA GLN A 90 7.11 7.31 0.53
C GLN A 90 7.28 6.27 -0.58
N THR A 91 7.96 6.65 -1.66
CA THR A 91 8.23 5.77 -2.81
C THR A 91 9.17 4.61 -2.42
N GLY A 92 10.24 4.90 -1.67
CA GLY A 92 11.14 3.87 -1.16
C GLY A 92 10.44 2.92 -0.18
N ALA A 93 9.65 3.46 0.76
CA ALA A 93 8.85 2.66 1.69
C ALA A 93 7.86 1.75 0.95
N LEU A 94 7.23 2.23 -0.13
CA LEU A 94 6.32 1.42 -0.94
C LEU A 94 7.03 0.25 -1.63
N GLY A 95 8.26 0.46 -2.12
CA GLY A 95 9.11 -0.61 -2.65
C GLY A 95 9.47 -1.65 -1.59
N VAL A 96 9.77 -1.24 -0.36
CA VAL A 96 9.97 -2.17 0.77
C VAL A 96 8.69 -2.94 1.07
N SER A 97 7.53 -2.26 1.08
CA SER A 97 6.25 -2.93 1.30
C SER A 97 5.99 -4.03 0.27
N LEU A 98 6.28 -3.80 -1.01
CA LEU A 98 6.21 -4.83 -2.04
C LEU A 98 7.16 -6.00 -1.72
N PHE A 99 8.43 -5.67 -1.45
CA PHE A 99 9.48 -6.64 -1.20
C PHE A 99 9.16 -7.57 -0.02
N VAL A 100 8.64 -7.04 1.09
CA VAL A 100 8.31 -7.84 2.28
C VAL A 100 6.96 -8.56 2.17
N SER A 101 6.07 -8.09 1.29
CA SER A 101 4.77 -8.73 1.06
C SER A 101 4.87 -10.02 0.25
N GLN A 102 5.99 -10.24 -0.46
CA GLN A 102 6.14 -11.32 -1.43
C GLN A 102 7.52 -11.94 -1.36
N GLY A 103 7.60 -13.26 -1.46
CA GLY A 103 8.86 -13.99 -1.55
C GLY A 103 9.74 -13.89 -0.30
N SER A 104 11.00 -14.28 -0.46
CA SER A 104 11.95 -14.32 0.65
C SER A 104 12.75 -13.01 0.78
N LEU A 105 13.11 -12.65 2.01
CA LEU A 105 14.01 -11.55 2.34
C LEU A 105 15.48 -11.91 2.17
N SER A 106 15.81 -13.20 2.05
CA SER A 106 17.17 -13.67 1.78
C SER A 106 17.32 -13.99 0.29
N PRO A 107 18.44 -13.61 -0.35
CA PRO A 107 18.70 -13.98 -1.73
C PRO A 107 19.14 -15.44 -1.82
N ALA A 108 19.00 -16.05 -3.00
CA ALA A 108 19.62 -17.35 -3.26
C ALA A 108 21.16 -17.26 -3.10
N PRO A 109 21.84 -18.32 -2.62
CA PRO A 109 21.32 -19.64 -2.27
C PRO A 109 20.94 -19.81 -0.78
N TYR A 110 20.81 -18.71 -0.02
CA TYR A 110 20.54 -18.80 1.42
C TYR A 110 19.14 -19.34 1.72
N ASP A 111 18.97 -19.90 2.91
CA ASP A 111 17.66 -20.37 3.38
C ASP A 111 16.64 -19.22 3.39
N PRO A 112 15.38 -19.47 2.98
CA PRO A 112 14.39 -18.42 2.85
C PRO A 112 13.98 -17.85 4.21
N VAL A 113 14.12 -16.53 4.35
CA VAL A 113 13.61 -15.75 5.48
C VAL A 113 12.36 -15.00 5.05
N TYR A 114 11.33 -14.95 5.89
CA TYR A 114 10.09 -14.23 5.62
C TYR A 114 9.83 -13.16 6.69
N ALA A 115 9.22 -12.05 6.28
CA ALA A 115 8.80 -11.01 7.21
C ALA A 115 7.68 -11.54 8.14
N PRO A 116 7.57 -11.02 9.38
CA PRO A 116 6.40 -11.28 10.21
C PRO A 116 5.11 -10.92 9.47
N SER A 117 4.07 -11.73 9.65
CA SER A 117 2.73 -11.46 9.10
C SER A 117 2.29 -10.04 9.47
N CYS A 118 1.83 -9.24 8.50
CA CYS A 118 1.41 -7.83 8.60
C CYS A 118 2.49 -6.74 8.53
N SER A 119 3.76 -7.07 8.30
CA SER A 119 4.84 -6.07 8.19
C SER A 119 4.59 -5.09 7.05
N GLU A 120 4.15 -5.58 5.90
CA GLU A 120 3.74 -4.79 4.73
C GLU A 120 2.58 -3.85 5.08
N LYS A 121 1.57 -4.33 5.82
CA LYS A 121 0.40 -3.54 6.20
C LYS A 121 0.77 -2.36 7.10
N LYS A 122 1.76 -2.54 7.99
CA LYS A 122 2.26 -1.43 8.83
C LYS A 122 2.98 -0.36 8.00
N ILE A 123 3.69 -0.76 6.95
CA ILE A 123 4.35 0.18 6.04
C ILE A 123 3.27 0.94 5.23
N ILE A 124 2.29 0.21 4.67
CA ILE A 124 1.15 0.79 3.95
C ILE A 124 0.40 1.80 4.83
N TYR A 125 0.14 1.45 6.10
CA TYR A 125 -0.49 2.35 7.07
C TYR A 125 0.29 3.66 7.22
N GLY A 126 1.61 3.59 7.41
CA GLY A 126 2.46 4.77 7.52
C GLY A 126 2.42 5.66 6.28
N ILE A 127 2.42 5.05 5.09
CA ILE A 127 2.32 5.77 3.81
C ILE A 127 0.96 6.48 3.70
N LEU A 128 -0.14 5.78 3.99
CA LEU A 128 -1.49 6.34 3.95
C LEU A 128 -1.65 7.50 4.93
N MET A 129 -1.19 7.32 6.18
CA MET A 129 -1.20 8.38 7.18
C MET A 129 -0.43 9.62 6.72
N HIS A 130 0.76 9.42 6.12
CA HIS A 130 1.51 10.55 5.56
C HIS A 130 0.75 11.23 4.43
N GLN A 131 0.17 10.47 3.49
CA GLN A 131 -0.62 11.03 2.39
C GLN A 131 -1.83 11.83 2.89
N SER A 132 -2.53 11.35 3.92
CA SER A 132 -3.68 12.04 4.50
C SER A 132 -3.31 13.42 5.05
N ASN A 133 -2.11 13.57 5.61
CA ASN A 133 -1.64 14.82 6.19
C ASN A 133 -0.89 15.72 5.20
N LYS A 134 -0.66 15.28 3.96
CA LYS A 134 0.16 16.03 2.98
C LYS A 134 -0.57 17.27 2.44
N TYR A 135 -1.89 17.18 2.28
CA TYR A 135 -2.71 18.22 1.62
C TYR A 135 -3.87 18.74 2.47
N TYR A 136 -4.08 18.18 3.66
CA TYR A 136 -5.18 18.54 4.55
C TYR A 136 -4.65 18.76 5.97
N ASP A 137 -5.14 19.81 6.63
CA ASP A 137 -4.80 20.12 8.02
C ASP A 137 -5.46 19.14 9.01
N ALA A 138 -6.57 18.53 8.59
CA ALA A 138 -7.32 17.57 9.37
C ALA A 138 -7.13 16.14 8.81
N PRO A 139 -6.56 15.20 9.59
CA PRO A 139 -6.26 13.85 9.10
C PRO A 139 -7.49 13.09 8.59
N ASP A 140 -8.67 13.34 9.15
CA ASP A 140 -9.94 12.72 8.76
C ASP A 140 -10.41 13.17 7.37
N GLU A 141 -10.27 14.45 7.05
CA GLU A 141 -10.52 14.97 5.69
C GLU A 141 -9.57 14.33 4.67
N GLY A 142 -8.29 14.21 5.05
CA GLY A 142 -7.27 13.55 4.24
C GLY A 142 -7.56 12.08 3.98
N VAL A 143 -7.95 11.32 5.01
CA VAL A 143 -8.35 9.91 4.84
C VAL A 143 -9.59 9.79 3.95
N PHE A 144 -10.58 10.68 4.14
CA PHE A 144 -11.77 10.71 3.28
C PHE A 144 -11.42 10.95 1.82
N PHE A 145 -10.53 11.91 1.55
CA PHE A 145 -10.03 12.20 0.20
C PHE A 145 -9.34 10.99 -0.44
N LEU A 146 -8.41 10.36 0.26
CA LEU A 146 -7.70 9.16 -0.23
C LEU A 146 -8.67 8.02 -0.52
N PHE A 147 -9.61 7.77 0.38
CA PHE A 147 -10.56 6.69 0.23
C PHE A 147 -11.51 6.93 -0.95
N ARG A 148 -11.92 8.19 -1.19
CA ARG A 148 -12.70 8.54 -2.39
C ARG A 148 -11.93 8.27 -3.67
N HIS A 149 -10.62 8.58 -3.69
CA HIS A 149 -9.76 8.26 -4.83
C HIS A 149 -9.66 6.75 -5.07
N TRP A 150 -9.53 5.97 -4.00
CA TRP A 150 -9.57 4.50 -4.06
C TRP A 150 -10.87 3.96 -4.66
N CYS A 151 -12.02 4.45 -4.20
CA CYS A 151 -13.32 4.04 -4.74
C CYS A 151 -13.42 4.31 -6.23
N ASN A 152 -12.99 5.51 -6.68
CA ASN A 152 -13.04 5.89 -8.09
C ASN A 152 -12.16 5.01 -8.99
N SER A 153 -11.06 4.44 -8.49
CA SER A 153 -10.19 3.54 -9.26
C SER A 153 -10.65 2.08 -9.26
N HIS A 154 -11.64 1.72 -8.44
CA HIS A 154 -12.19 0.37 -8.29
C HIS A 154 -13.72 0.34 -8.47
N SER A 155 -14.26 1.34 -9.17
CA SER A 155 -15.67 1.45 -9.56
C SER A 155 -16.00 0.63 -10.79
#